data_AF-A0A4R3RZ81-F1
#
_entry.id   AF-A0A4R3RZ81-F1
#
_cell.length_a   1.000
_cell.length_b   1.000
_cell.length_c   1.000
_cell.angle_alpha   90.00
_cell.angle_beta   90.00
_cell.angle_gamma   90.00
#
_symmetry.space_group_name_H-M   'P 1'
#
loop_
_entity.id
_entity.type
_entity.pdbx_description
1 polymer ?
#
loop_
_entity_poly.entity_id
_entity_poly.type
_entity_poly.pdbx_seq_one_letter_code
_entity_poly.pdbx_strand_id
1 'polypeptide(L)'
;MAPIFWGKGMRNRRYHPRPRRKSLFAEAPALFLCLVVAGVAGVYSIDDLASAPSQLFRLLDSSCNIKGNISINSGERIYHVPGQKYYPETRIRLEYGERWFCTEQEARNAGWRRAYR
;
A
#
# COMPACT_ATOMS: atom_id res chain seq x y z
N MET A 1 28.95 -60.99 5.22
CA MET A 1 27.86 -61.65 4.46
C MET A 1 27.08 -60.62 3.67
N ALA A 2 27.16 -60.63 2.34
CA ALA A 2 26.07 -60.22 1.45
C ALA A 2 25.25 -61.51 1.12
N PRO A 3 24.21 -61.52 0.25
CA PRO A 3 23.33 -60.49 -0.30
C PRO A 3 21.83 -60.91 -0.20
N ILE A 4 20.84 -60.04 -0.47
CA ILE A 4 19.57 -60.48 -1.10
C ILE A 4 19.07 -59.41 -2.09
N PHE A 5 19.10 -59.80 -3.36
CA PHE A 5 18.41 -59.19 -4.50
C PHE A 5 16.88 -59.25 -4.32
N TRP A 6 16.15 -58.19 -4.68
CA TRP A 6 14.84 -58.38 -5.31
C TRP A 6 14.53 -57.25 -6.29
N GLY A 7 14.60 -57.58 -7.59
CA GLY A 7 14.06 -56.77 -8.66
C GLY A 7 12.53 -56.81 -8.67
N LYS A 8 11.89 -55.66 -8.88
CA LYS A 8 10.46 -55.62 -9.19
C LYS A 8 10.25 -54.87 -10.50
N GLY A 9 9.76 -55.63 -11.48
CA GLY A 9 9.58 -55.24 -12.87
C GLY A 9 8.74 -53.98 -13.04
N MET A 10 9.16 -53.18 -14.03
CA MET A 10 8.45 -52.01 -14.49
C MET A 10 7.24 -52.44 -15.34
N ARG A 11 6.04 -52.16 -14.86
CA ARG A 11 4.78 -52.37 -15.61
C ARG A 11 4.59 -51.21 -16.58
N ASN A 12 4.55 -51.52 -17.88
CA ASN A 12 4.29 -50.58 -18.98
C ASN A 12 2.91 -49.91 -18.83
N ARG A 13 2.88 -48.61 -18.51
CA ARG A 13 1.69 -47.77 -18.67
C ARG A 13 1.63 -47.26 -20.10
N ARG A 14 0.59 -47.68 -20.83
CA ARG A 14 0.28 -47.15 -22.17
C ARG A 14 -0.04 -45.67 -22.08
N TYR A 15 0.64 -44.87 -22.89
CA TYR A 15 0.44 -43.42 -22.97
C TYR A 15 -0.79 -43.11 -23.84
N HIS A 16 -1.80 -42.46 -23.26
CA HIS A 16 -2.94 -41.90 -24.00
C HIS A 16 -2.75 -40.39 -24.16
N PRO A 17 -2.67 -39.85 -25.38
CA PRO A 17 -2.57 -38.41 -25.58
C PRO A 17 -3.89 -37.72 -25.22
N ARG A 18 -3.84 -36.71 -24.36
CA ARG A 18 -5.01 -35.85 -24.04
C ARG A 18 -5.20 -34.80 -25.16
N PRO A 19 -6.45 -34.48 -25.54
CA PRO A 19 -6.70 -33.47 -26.57
C PRO A 19 -6.30 -32.08 -26.08
N ARG A 20 -5.47 -31.40 -26.88
CA ARG A 20 -4.90 -30.08 -26.61
C ARG A 20 -5.97 -29.01 -26.86
N ARG A 21 -6.63 -28.54 -25.80
CA ARG A 21 -7.49 -27.34 -25.86
C ARG A 21 -6.61 -26.14 -26.23
N LYS A 22 -6.83 -25.57 -27.42
CA LYS A 22 -6.13 -24.37 -27.88
C LYS A 22 -6.62 -23.18 -27.05
N SER A 23 -5.72 -22.53 -26.34
CA SER A 23 -5.99 -21.32 -25.57
C SER A 23 -6.16 -20.15 -26.53
N LEU A 24 -7.35 -19.53 -26.53
CA LEU A 24 -7.66 -18.35 -27.34
C LEU A 24 -6.83 -17.10 -26.94
N PHE A 25 -6.14 -17.13 -25.78
CA PHE A 25 -5.24 -16.06 -25.35
C PHE A 25 -3.92 -16.01 -26.13
N ALA A 26 -3.63 -17.01 -26.97
CA ALA A 26 -2.39 -17.08 -27.72
C ALA A 26 -2.41 -16.30 -29.06
N GLU A 27 -3.57 -15.82 -29.54
CA GLU A 27 -3.69 -15.31 -30.91
C GLU A 27 -3.69 -13.78 -31.07
N ALA A 28 -3.76 -12.98 -29.99
CA ALA A 28 -3.72 -11.51 -30.12
C ALA A 28 -3.27 -10.74 -28.85
N PRO A 29 -1.99 -10.83 -28.43
CA PRO A 29 -1.48 -10.07 -27.30
C PRO A 29 -1.64 -8.55 -27.48
N ALA A 30 -1.58 -8.05 -28.72
CA ALA A 30 -1.73 -6.63 -29.03
C ALA A 30 -3.15 -6.10 -28.75
N LEU A 31 -4.21 -6.87 -29.03
CA LEU A 31 -5.59 -6.44 -28.75
C LEU A 31 -5.85 -6.37 -27.24
N PHE A 32 -5.30 -7.32 -26.49
CA PHE A 32 -5.40 -7.33 -25.04
C PHE A 32 -4.66 -6.14 -24.43
N LEU A 33 -3.47 -5.83 -24.92
CA LEU A 33 -2.72 -4.64 -24.52
C LEU A 33 -3.47 -3.34 -24.85
N CYS A 34 -4.07 -3.22 -26.04
CA CYS A 34 -4.85 -2.05 -26.41
C CYS A 34 -6.08 -1.84 -25.50
N LEU A 35 -6.78 -2.90 -25.13
CA LEU A 35 -7.93 -2.82 -24.21
C LEU A 35 -7.51 -2.43 -22.79
N VAL A 36 -6.35 -2.92 -22.32
CA VAL A 36 -5.78 -2.50 -21.04
C VAL A 36 -5.39 -1.02 -21.09
N VAL A 37 -4.70 -0.57 -22.15
CA VAL A 37 -4.28 0.84 -22.29
C VAL A 37 -5.48 1.78 -22.40
N ALA A 38 -6.48 1.44 -23.21
CA ALA A 38 -7.69 2.25 -23.34
C ALA A 38 -8.53 2.26 -22.06
N GLY A 39 -8.60 1.12 -21.35
CA GLY A 39 -9.25 1.02 -20.05
C GLY A 39 -8.55 1.86 -18.97
N VAL A 40 -7.22 1.86 -18.94
CA VAL A 40 -6.42 2.69 -18.02
C VAL A 40 -6.61 4.18 -18.31
N ALA A 41 -6.58 4.59 -19.57
CA ALA A 41 -6.81 6.00 -19.95
C ALA A 41 -8.25 6.49 -19.63
N GLY A 42 -9.24 5.59 -19.64
CA GLY A 42 -10.63 5.92 -19.30
C GLY A 42 -10.92 6.12 -17.81
N VAL A 43 -9.98 5.77 -16.93
CA VAL A 43 -10.16 5.91 -15.46
C VAL A 43 -9.51 7.19 -14.92
N TYR A 44 -8.52 7.76 -15.62
CA TYR A 44 -7.85 8.98 -15.17
C TYR A 44 -8.45 10.21 -15.87
N SER A 45 -9.33 10.91 -15.17
CA SER A 45 -9.72 12.27 -15.55
C SER A 45 -8.54 13.21 -15.38
N ILE A 46 -8.34 14.12 -16.34
CA ILE A 46 -7.33 15.20 -16.32
C ILE A 46 -7.42 16.10 -15.08
N ASP A 47 -8.54 16.06 -14.35
CA ASP A 47 -8.75 16.77 -13.08
C ASP A 47 -7.90 16.24 -11.92
N ASP A 48 -7.40 14.99 -11.97
CA ASP A 48 -6.51 14.46 -10.92
C ASP A 48 -5.09 15.06 -10.98
N LEU A 49 -4.66 15.55 -12.16
CA LEU A 49 -3.36 16.22 -12.29
C LEU A 49 -3.35 17.60 -11.62
N ALA A 50 -4.51 18.27 -11.54
CA ALA A 50 -4.64 19.55 -10.84
C ALA A 50 -4.55 19.41 -9.30
N SER A 51 -4.75 18.20 -8.76
CA SER A 51 -4.57 17.87 -7.34
C SER A 51 -3.14 17.45 -6.99
N ALA A 52 -2.31 17.16 -7.99
CA ALA A 52 -0.91 16.75 -7.84
C ALA A 52 0.01 17.76 -7.11
N PRO A 53 -0.11 19.11 -7.21
CA PRO A 53 0.82 19.99 -6.51
C PRO A 53 0.76 19.83 -4.98
N SER A 54 -0.39 19.45 -4.41
CA SER A 54 -0.53 19.17 -2.98
C SER A 54 0.10 17.83 -2.56
N GLN A 55 0.01 16.81 -3.42
CA GLN A 55 0.60 15.48 -3.17
C GLN A 55 2.12 15.52 -3.36
N LEU A 56 2.60 16.26 -4.35
CA LEU A 56 4.02 16.52 -4.55
C LEU A 56 4.60 17.34 -3.40
N PHE A 57 3.88 18.34 -2.89
CA PHE A 57 4.31 19.06 -1.68
C PHE A 57 4.40 18.13 -0.46
N ARG A 58 3.47 17.17 -0.28
CA ARG A 58 3.56 16.13 0.78
C ARG A 58 4.77 15.19 0.63
N LEU A 59 5.20 14.93 -0.61
CA LEU A 59 6.37 14.07 -0.89
C LEU A 59 7.69 14.83 -0.74
N LEU A 60 7.70 16.13 -1.04
CA LEU A 60 8.86 17.01 -0.90
C LEU A 60 9.06 17.45 0.56
N ASP A 61 7.97 17.64 1.32
CA ASP A 61 7.98 17.89 2.76
C ASP A 61 8.08 16.59 3.54
N SER A 62 9.15 15.83 3.27
CA SER A 62 9.56 14.63 4.01
C SER A 62 9.73 14.86 5.53
N SER A 63 9.60 16.11 5.98
CA SER A 63 9.58 16.53 7.37
C SER A 63 8.19 16.89 7.86
N CYS A 64 7.18 16.04 7.65
CA CYS A 64 5.90 16.13 8.37
C CYS A 64 6.17 15.97 9.88
N ASN A 65 6.47 17.10 10.52
CA ASN A 65 7.08 17.22 11.83
C ASN A 65 6.06 17.61 12.89
N ILE A 66 4.77 17.65 12.55
CA ILE A 66 3.71 17.91 13.51
C ILE A 66 3.19 16.57 13.99
N LYS A 67 3.36 16.30 15.29
CA LYS A 67 2.99 15.03 15.91
C LYS A 67 1.58 15.10 16.46
N GLY A 68 0.64 14.34 15.90
CA GLY A 68 -0.72 14.21 16.42
C GLY A 68 -0.87 13.00 17.34
N ASN A 69 -0.95 13.23 18.66
CA ASN A 69 -1.24 12.23 19.69
C ASN A 69 -2.72 12.24 20.16
N ILE A 70 -3.27 11.06 20.47
CA ILE A 70 -4.63 10.89 20.99
C ILE A 70 -4.53 10.45 22.44
N SER A 71 -5.09 11.25 23.35
CA SER A 71 -5.14 10.88 24.77
C SER A 71 -6.05 9.66 24.94
N ILE A 72 -5.49 8.53 25.34
CA ILE A 72 -6.24 7.27 25.53
C ILE A 72 -7.37 7.44 26.58
N ASN A 73 -7.15 8.30 27.58
CA ASN A 73 -8.12 8.51 28.67
C ASN A 73 -9.26 9.46 28.30
N SER A 74 -8.98 10.50 27.50
CA SER A 74 -9.97 11.54 27.17
C SER A 74 -10.46 11.50 25.72
N GLY A 75 -9.83 10.70 24.85
CA GLY A 75 -10.09 10.68 23.42
C GLY A 75 -9.67 11.98 22.70
N GLU A 76 -8.98 12.88 23.39
CA GLU A 76 -8.63 14.19 22.84
C GLU A 76 -7.53 14.06 21.79
N ARG A 77 -7.75 14.70 20.65
CA ARG A 77 -6.81 14.78 19.53
C ARG A 77 -5.94 16.01 19.69
N ILE A 78 -4.67 15.81 20.04
CA ILE A 78 -3.73 16.88 20.38
C ILE A 78 -2.55 16.83 19.42
N TYR A 79 -2.28 17.93 18.71
CA TYR A 79 -1.09 18.03 17.88
C TYR A 79 0.01 18.85 18.56
N HIS A 80 1.24 18.39 18.38
CA HIS A 80 2.46 18.98 18.90
C HIS A 80 3.32 19.49 17.76
N VAL A 81 3.81 20.72 17.88
CA VAL A 81 4.73 21.34 16.91
C VAL A 81 6.18 21.32 17.46
N PRO A 82 7.20 21.30 16.59
CA PRO A 82 8.58 21.45 17.01
C PRO A 82 8.78 22.71 17.88
N GLY A 83 9.52 22.57 18.98
CA GLY A 83 9.75 23.66 19.94
C GLY A 83 8.81 23.69 21.14
N GLN A 84 7.80 22.80 21.21
CA GLN A 84 6.99 22.62 22.42
C GLN A 84 7.69 21.70 23.44
N LYS A 85 7.41 21.91 24.74
CA LYS A 85 8.01 21.14 25.83
C LYS A 85 7.82 19.63 25.68
N TYR A 86 6.61 19.20 25.31
CA TYR A 86 6.25 17.79 25.20
C TYR A 86 6.50 17.19 23.81
N TYR A 87 6.91 18.00 22.83
CA TYR A 87 7.20 17.50 21.49
C TYR A 87 8.21 16.33 21.44
N PRO A 88 9.36 16.36 22.16
CA PRO A 88 10.32 15.24 22.13
C PRO A 88 9.77 13.96 22.79
N GLU A 89 8.94 14.11 23.82
CA GLU A 89 8.36 13.01 24.60
C GLU A 89 7.22 12.31 23.84
N THR A 90 6.44 13.07 23.06
CA THR A 90 5.34 12.52 22.27
C THR A 90 5.86 11.52 21.22
N ARG A 91 5.44 10.27 21.37
CA ARG A 91 5.63 9.18 20.40
C ARG A 91 4.30 8.88 19.76
N ILE A 92 4.29 8.82 18.43
CA ILE A 92 3.09 8.57 17.64
C ILE A 92 2.89 7.07 17.46
N ARG A 93 1.69 6.59 17.78
CA ARG A 93 1.25 5.21 17.66
C ARG A 93 0.08 5.12 16.67
N LEU A 94 0.39 4.67 15.45
CA LEU A 94 -0.59 4.53 14.37
C LEU A 94 -1.77 3.61 14.73
N GLU A 95 -1.54 2.64 15.63
CA GLU A 95 -2.55 1.70 16.13
C GLU A 95 -3.74 2.39 16.80
N TYR A 96 -3.51 3.54 17.46
CA TYR A 96 -4.55 4.32 18.12
C TYR A 96 -5.14 5.42 17.21
N GLY A 97 -4.75 5.46 15.93
CA GLY A 97 -5.16 6.52 15.00
C GLY A 97 -4.36 7.82 15.16
N GLU A 98 -3.27 7.79 15.93
CA GLU A 98 -2.29 8.88 15.99
C GLU A 98 -1.56 8.99 14.65
N ARG A 99 -1.16 10.21 14.26
CA ARG A 99 -0.50 10.42 12.96
C ARG A 99 0.34 11.69 12.93
N TRP A 100 1.20 11.77 11.94
CA TRP A 100 1.93 12.98 11.62
C TRP A 100 1.15 13.87 10.65
N PHE A 101 1.33 15.17 10.81
CA PHE A 101 0.82 16.21 9.93
C PHE A 101 1.99 17.01 9.38
N CYS A 102 1.79 17.57 8.18
CA CYS A 102 2.80 18.42 7.56
C CYS A 102 2.50 19.90 7.83
N THR A 103 1.23 20.26 8.13
CA THR A 103 0.83 21.63 8.49
C THR A 103 -0.11 21.69 9.68
N GLU A 104 -0.06 22.79 10.46
CA GLU A 104 -1.00 23.02 11.58
C GLU A 104 -2.45 23.17 11.08
N GLN A 105 -2.63 23.62 9.84
CA GLN A 105 -3.95 23.76 9.23
C GLN A 105 -4.56 22.39 8.92
N GLU A 106 -3.76 21.45 8.41
CA GLU A 106 -4.21 20.07 8.19
C GLU A 106 -4.63 19.39 9.50
N ALA A 107 -3.84 19.56 10.57
CA ALA A 107 -4.17 19.04 11.90
C ALA A 107 -5.50 19.64 12.41
N ARG A 108 -5.68 20.96 12.30
CA ARG A 108 -6.92 21.65 12.70
C ARG A 108 -8.12 21.19 11.88
N ASN A 109 -7.98 21.07 10.55
CA ASN A 109 -9.03 20.58 9.65
C ASN A 109 -9.41 19.14 9.96
N ALA A 110 -8.45 18.33 10.42
CA ALA A 110 -8.67 16.99 10.91
C ALA A 110 -9.33 16.92 12.31
N GLY A 111 -9.65 18.07 12.92
CA GLY A 111 -10.26 18.15 14.25
C GLY A 111 -9.29 17.98 15.42
N TRP A 112 -8.01 18.33 15.23
CA TRP A 112 -6.99 18.28 16.28
C TRP A 112 -6.80 19.65 16.92
N ARG A 113 -6.66 19.67 18.25
CA ARG A 113 -6.33 20.90 19.00
C ARG A 113 -4.83 21.02 19.21
N ARG A 114 -4.34 22.25 19.31
CA ARG A 114 -2.92 22.51 19.61
C ARG A 114 -2.60 22.11 21.05
N ALA A 115 -1.45 21.49 21.27
CA ALA A 115 -0.93 21.30 22.61
C ALA A 115 -0.61 22.65 23.28
N TYR A 116 -0.79 22.73 24.59
CA TYR A 116 -0.31 23.88 25.37
C TYR A 116 1.23 23.92 25.36
N ARG A 117 1.80 25.12 25.52
CA ARG A 117 3.25 25.38 25.47
C ARG A 117 4.02 24.61 26.54
#